data_AF-A0A9K3IA29-F1
#
_entry.id   AF-A0A9K3IA29-F1
#
_cell.length_a   1.000
_cell.length_b   1.000
_cell.length_c   1.000
_cell.angle_alpha   90.00
_cell.angle_beta   90.00
_cell.angle_gamma   90.00
#
_symmetry.space_group_name_H-M   'P 1'
#
loop_
_entity.id
_entity.type
_entity.pdbx_description
1 polymer ?
#
loop_
_entity_poly.entity_id
_entity_poly.type
_entity_poly.pdbx_seq_one_letter_code
_entity_poly.pdbx_strand_id
1 'polypeptide(L)'
;MEHSLWGNLPLLVRANSKESVEYILQTLWKTRKVGLDSADRDVIRDLLQLQNDADLDPLLVCLRMLIRKCVCENANKDEIQKLFPAEVLPEIQRLLTLLLQKFHREWREDISKDQIQNSTRPNSGEMDVNFQLSKDKLETMLISMKSQLS
;
A
#
# COMPACT_ATOMS: atom_id res chain seq x y z
N MET A 1 -18.83 -19.12 6.16
CA MET A 1 -18.18 -19.28 4.85
C MET A 1 -17.08 -18.25 4.80
N GLU A 2 -15.82 -18.68 4.87
CA GLU A 2 -14.72 -17.78 4.56
C GLU A 2 -14.88 -17.40 3.09
N HIS A 3 -15.33 -16.17 2.81
CA HIS A 3 -15.21 -15.66 1.46
C HIS A 3 -13.72 -15.65 1.17
N SER A 4 -13.27 -16.56 0.30
CA SER A 4 -11.90 -16.58 -0.16
C SER A 4 -11.55 -15.16 -0.57
N LEU A 5 -10.40 -14.68 -0.10
CA LEU A 5 -9.91 -13.33 -0.32
C LEU A 5 -9.97 -12.91 -1.79
N TRP A 6 -10.01 -13.88 -2.70
CA TRP A 6 -9.99 -13.74 -4.15
C TRP A 6 -11.36 -13.85 -4.83
N GLY A 7 -12.44 -14.05 -4.06
CA GLY A 7 -13.79 -14.33 -4.58
C GLY A 7 -14.39 -13.22 -5.44
N ASN A 8 -13.83 -12.01 -5.38
CA ASN A 8 -14.27 -10.86 -6.16
C ASN A 8 -13.40 -10.59 -7.40
N LEU A 9 -12.27 -11.27 -7.57
CA LEU A 9 -11.46 -11.16 -8.79
C LEU A 9 -12.23 -11.47 -10.08
N PRO A 10 -13.21 -12.41 -10.12
CA PRO A 10 -14.05 -12.61 -11.30
C PRO A 10 -14.79 -11.36 -11.79
N LEU A 11 -14.97 -10.32 -10.97
CA LEU A 11 -15.58 -9.05 -11.41
C LEU A 11 -14.74 -8.33 -12.47
N LEU A 12 -13.43 -8.60 -12.55
CA LEU A 12 -12.57 -8.05 -13.60
C LEU A 12 -12.95 -8.50 -15.01
N VAL A 13 -13.70 -9.59 -15.16
CA VAL A 13 -14.23 -10.05 -16.46
C VAL A 13 -15.22 -9.03 -17.03
N ARG A 14 -15.84 -8.21 -16.18
CA ARG A 14 -16.74 -7.12 -16.61
C ARG A 14 -15.98 -5.92 -17.19
N ALA A 15 -14.67 -5.84 -16.96
CA ALA A 15 -13.86 -4.79 -17.57
C ALA A 15 -13.86 -4.97 -19.09
N ASN A 16 -14.25 -3.92 -19.81
CA ASN A 16 -14.42 -3.98 -21.26
C ASN A 16 -13.11 -4.18 -22.05
N SER A 17 -11.94 -4.04 -21.40
CA SER A 17 -10.65 -4.30 -22.03
C SER A 17 -9.52 -4.54 -21.01
N LYS A 18 -8.37 -5.00 -21.51
CA LYS A 18 -7.12 -5.09 -20.73
C LYS A 18 -6.71 -3.72 -20.17
N GLU A 19 -6.89 -2.67 -20.96
CA GLU A 19 -6.53 -1.29 -20.63
C GLU A 19 -7.38 -0.77 -19.47
N SER A 20 -8.64 -1.19 -19.34
CA SER A 20 -9.46 -0.87 -18.17
C SER A 20 -8.87 -1.47 -16.88
N VAL A 21 -8.46 -2.74 -16.91
CA VAL A 21 -7.80 -3.39 -15.77
C VAL A 21 -6.45 -2.74 -15.47
N GLU A 22 -5.72 -2.37 -16.51
CA GLU A 22 -4.46 -1.64 -16.40
C GLU A 22 -4.64 -0.29 -15.69
N TYR A 23 -5.65 0.48 -16.11
CA TYR A 23 -6.00 1.76 -15.49
C TYR A 23 -6.33 1.60 -14.01
N ILE A 24 -7.17 0.61 -13.66
CA ILE A 24 -7.54 0.33 -12.26
C ILE A 24 -6.29 0.09 -11.41
N LEU A 25 -5.37 -0.77 -11.87
CA LEU A 25 -4.13 -1.06 -11.17
C LEU A 25 -3.25 0.18 -10.98
N GLN A 26 -3.10 1.00 -12.02
CA GLN A 26 -2.34 2.25 -11.95
C GLN A 26 -2.97 3.26 -10.99
N THR A 27 -4.29 3.42 -11.03
CA THR A 27 -5.01 4.33 -10.11
C THR A 27 -4.83 3.88 -8.67
N LEU A 28 -4.93 2.57 -8.40
CA LEU A 28 -4.67 2.02 -7.06
C LEU A 28 -3.23 2.23 -6.60
N TRP A 29 -2.25 2.14 -7.50
CA TRP A 29 -0.86 2.45 -7.18
C TRP A 29 -0.65 3.94 -6.85
N LYS A 30 -1.19 4.84 -7.68
CA LYS A 30 -1.06 6.30 -7.52
C LYS A 30 -1.70 6.77 -6.22
N THR A 31 -2.86 6.22 -5.88
CA THR A 31 -3.64 6.57 -4.68
C THR A 31 -3.22 5.80 -3.42
N ARG A 32 -2.15 4.99 -3.47
CA ARG A 32 -1.73 4.13 -2.34
C ARG A 32 -1.46 4.86 -1.02
N LYS A 33 -1.06 6.13 -1.08
CA LYS A 33 -0.74 6.96 0.10
C LYS A 33 -1.93 7.79 0.61
N VAL A 34 -2.81 8.20 -0.30
CA VAL A 34 -3.88 9.18 -0.02
C VAL A 34 -5.26 8.53 0.06
N GLY A 35 -5.39 7.28 -0.39
CA GLY A 35 -6.68 6.62 -0.56
C GLY A 35 -7.32 6.99 -1.89
N LEU A 36 -8.25 6.14 -2.33
CA LEU A 36 -9.01 6.34 -3.56
C LEU A 36 -10.18 7.27 -3.28
N ASP A 37 -10.28 8.38 -4.01
CA ASP A 37 -11.37 9.35 -3.83
C ASP A 37 -12.67 8.89 -4.53
N SER A 38 -13.75 9.66 -4.36
CA SER A 38 -15.05 9.32 -4.93
C SER A 38 -15.06 9.35 -6.47
N ALA A 39 -14.32 10.26 -7.10
CA ALA A 39 -14.30 10.39 -8.55
C ALA A 39 -13.60 9.17 -9.19
N ASP A 40 -12.45 8.78 -8.64
CA ASP A 40 -11.74 7.58 -9.08
C ASP A 40 -12.57 6.31 -8.81
N ARG A 41 -13.29 6.23 -7.66
CA ARG A 41 -14.22 5.13 -7.39
C ARG A 41 -15.32 5.06 -8.43
N ASP A 42 -15.90 6.19 -8.82
CA ASP A 42 -16.97 6.26 -9.81
C ASP A 42 -16.49 5.79 -11.19
N VAL A 43 -15.30 6.22 -11.62
CA VAL A 43 -14.70 5.76 -12.88
C VAL A 43 -14.46 4.24 -12.84
N ILE A 44 -13.89 3.71 -11.76
CA ILE A 44 -13.64 2.26 -11.65
C ILE A 44 -14.95 1.47 -11.65
N ARG A 45 -16.00 2.00 -11.00
CA ARG A 45 -17.33 1.39 -10.97
C ARG A 45 -17.94 1.32 -12.36
N ASP A 46 -17.81 2.39 -13.14
CA ASP A 46 -18.29 2.47 -14.53
C ASP A 46 -17.51 1.49 -15.44
N LEU A 47 -16.18 1.45 -15.32
CA LEU A 47 -15.32 0.52 -16.08
C LEU A 47 -15.67 -0.95 -15.84
N LEU A 48 -16.10 -1.29 -14.61
CA LEU A 48 -16.48 -2.64 -14.20
C LEU A 48 -18.00 -2.90 -14.28
N GLN A 49 -18.78 -1.90 -14.72
CA GLN A 49 -20.23 -1.96 -14.80
C GLN A 49 -20.89 -2.46 -13.49
N LEU A 50 -20.40 -1.96 -12.35
CA LEU A 50 -20.91 -2.31 -11.03
C LEU A 50 -22.05 -1.37 -10.63
N GLN A 51 -23.05 -1.91 -9.94
CA GLN A 51 -24.19 -1.12 -9.47
C GLN A 51 -23.95 -0.47 -8.10
N ASN A 52 -23.13 -1.10 -7.25
CA ASN A 52 -22.94 -0.71 -5.85
C ASN A 52 -21.47 -0.78 -5.42
N ASP A 53 -21.15 -0.05 -4.34
CA ASP A 53 -19.82 -0.08 -3.72
C ASP A 53 -19.52 -1.36 -2.93
N ALA A 54 -20.57 -2.10 -2.54
CA ALA A 54 -20.45 -3.34 -1.78
C ALA A 54 -19.63 -4.41 -2.50
N ASP A 55 -19.65 -4.42 -3.83
CA ASP A 55 -18.86 -5.33 -4.66
C ASP A 55 -17.49 -4.75 -5.01
N LEU A 56 -17.38 -3.42 -5.02
CA LEU A 56 -16.16 -2.71 -5.36
C LEU A 56 -15.11 -2.84 -4.25
N ASP A 57 -15.48 -2.56 -3.00
CA ASP A 57 -14.51 -2.54 -1.89
C ASP A 57 -13.75 -3.86 -1.72
N PRO A 58 -14.39 -5.04 -1.72
CA PRO A 58 -13.69 -6.31 -1.66
C PRO A 58 -12.73 -6.53 -2.84
N LEU A 59 -13.12 -6.15 -4.07
CA LEU A 59 -12.24 -6.23 -5.24
C LEU A 59 -11.02 -5.32 -5.09
N LEU A 60 -11.20 -4.08 -4.63
CA LEU A 60 -10.08 -3.16 -4.43
C LEU A 60 -9.11 -3.68 -3.37
N VAL A 61 -9.62 -4.35 -2.32
CA VAL A 61 -8.78 -5.04 -1.33
C VAL A 61 -7.94 -6.14 -1.99
N CYS A 62 -8.56 -7.02 -2.81
CA CYS A 62 -7.86 -8.07 -3.58
C CYS A 62 -6.67 -7.48 -4.35
N LEU A 63 -6.95 -6.44 -5.14
CA LEU A 63 -5.98 -5.82 -6.03
C LEU A 63 -4.86 -5.13 -5.24
N ARG A 64 -5.19 -4.41 -4.16
CA ARG A 64 -4.18 -3.76 -3.30
C ARG A 64 -3.22 -4.77 -2.67
N MET A 65 -3.70 -5.94 -2.24
CA MET A 65 -2.80 -6.96 -1.69
C MET A 65 -1.91 -7.56 -2.77
N LEU A 66 -2.42 -7.79 -3.98
CA LEU A 66 -1.59 -8.26 -5.11
C LEU A 66 -0.48 -7.27 -5.43
N ILE A 67 -0.82 -5.98 -5.51
CA ILE A 67 0.16 -4.90 -5.72
C ILE A 67 1.21 -4.93 -4.60
N ARG A 68 0.79 -5.02 -3.33
CA ARG A 68 1.70 -5.05 -2.17
C ARG A 68 2.61 -6.29 -2.20
N LYS A 69 2.06 -7.48 -2.43
CA LYS A 69 2.80 -8.73 -2.53
C LYS A 69 3.78 -8.71 -3.71
N CYS A 70 3.37 -8.17 -4.85
CA CYS A 70 4.21 -8.07 -6.03
C CYS A 70 5.37 -7.11 -5.83
N VAL A 71 5.10 -5.86 -5.43
CA VAL A 71 6.10 -4.79 -5.43
C VAL A 71 6.86 -4.69 -4.12
N CYS A 72 6.16 -4.72 -2.98
CA CYS A 72 6.79 -4.50 -1.68
C CYS A 72 7.63 -5.71 -1.26
N GLU A 73 7.16 -6.92 -1.56
CA GLU A 73 7.88 -8.17 -1.25
C GLU A 73 8.84 -8.61 -2.37
N ASN A 74 8.93 -7.84 -3.47
CA ASN A 74 9.78 -8.14 -4.63
C ASN A 74 9.51 -9.51 -5.27
N ALA A 75 8.24 -9.91 -5.34
CA ALA A 75 7.88 -11.23 -5.83
C ALA A 75 8.26 -11.37 -7.31
N ASN A 76 8.94 -12.47 -7.64
CA ASN A 76 9.24 -12.83 -9.02
C ASN A 76 7.99 -13.43 -9.73
N LYS A 77 8.13 -13.76 -11.02
CA LYS A 77 7.03 -14.32 -11.83
C LYS A 77 6.34 -15.52 -11.16
N ASP A 78 7.13 -16.48 -10.71
CA ASP A 78 6.64 -17.74 -10.18
C ASP A 78 6.00 -17.54 -8.81
N GLU A 79 6.49 -16.58 -8.03
CA GLU A 79 5.90 -16.17 -6.76
C GLU A 79 4.55 -15.48 -6.96
N ILE A 80 4.44 -14.58 -7.96
CA ILE A 80 3.17 -13.92 -8.31
C ILE A 80 2.12 -14.96 -8.73
N GLN A 81 2.50 -15.94 -9.55
CA GLN A 81 1.57 -16.99 -9.97
C GLN A 81 1.06 -17.85 -8.80
N LYS A 82 1.89 -18.06 -7.78
CA LYS A 82 1.52 -18.80 -6.55
C LYS A 82 0.56 -18.02 -5.64
N LEU A 83 0.36 -16.71 -5.86
CA LEU A 83 -0.58 -15.91 -5.07
C LEU A 83 -2.03 -16.25 -5.40
N PHE A 84 -2.30 -16.74 -6.61
CA PHE A 84 -3.65 -17.03 -7.06
C PHE A 84 -4.01 -18.50 -6.77
N PRO A 85 -5.10 -18.75 -6.05
CA PRO A 85 -5.55 -20.12 -5.83
C PRO A 85 -6.35 -20.63 -7.04
N ALA A 86 -6.64 -21.93 -7.07
CA ALA A 86 -7.26 -22.59 -8.22
C ALA A 86 -8.68 -22.10 -8.55
N GLU A 87 -9.34 -21.42 -7.61
CA GLU A 87 -10.69 -20.85 -7.80
C GLU A 87 -10.69 -19.60 -8.69
N VAL A 88 -9.54 -18.94 -8.87
CA VAL A 88 -9.42 -17.77 -9.74
C VAL A 88 -9.28 -18.24 -11.19
N LEU A 89 -10.12 -17.74 -12.08
CA LEU A 89 -10.08 -18.10 -13.50
C LEU A 89 -8.68 -17.90 -14.12
N PRO A 90 -8.15 -18.87 -14.89
CA PRO A 90 -6.80 -18.79 -15.46
C PRO A 90 -6.55 -17.54 -16.30
N GLU A 91 -7.57 -17.04 -17.03
CA GLU A 91 -7.44 -15.83 -17.84
C GLU A 91 -7.19 -14.58 -16.98
N ILE A 92 -7.87 -14.48 -15.83
CA ILE A 92 -7.68 -13.38 -14.89
C ILE A 92 -6.30 -13.48 -14.25
N GLN A 93 -5.88 -14.68 -13.84
CA GLN A 93 -4.54 -14.89 -13.30
C GLN A 93 -3.45 -14.46 -14.29
N ARG A 94 -3.60 -14.86 -15.57
CA ARG A 94 -2.67 -14.51 -16.64
C ARG A 94 -2.63 -13.01 -16.90
N LEU A 95 -3.79 -12.37 -16.97
CA LEU A 95 -3.93 -10.92 -17.16
C LEU A 95 -3.26 -10.15 -16.01
N LEU A 96 -3.60 -10.48 -14.76
CA LEU A 96 -3.03 -9.83 -13.58
C LEU A 96 -1.53 -10.07 -13.48
N THR A 97 -1.07 -11.30 -13.70
CA THR A 97 0.38 -11.61 -13.70
C THR A 97 1.10 -10.74 -14.73
N LEU A 98 0.58 -10.65 -15.96
CA LEU A 98 1.19 -9.84 -17.02
C LEU A 98 1.27 -8.35 -16.65
N LEU A 99 0.18 -7.78 -16.11
CA LEU A 99 0.12 -6.36 -15.75
C LEU A 99 0.99 -6.04 -14.53
N LEU A 100 0.97 -6.89 -13.50
CA LEU A 100 1.80 -6.73 -12.31
C LEU A 100 3.29 -6.79 -12.67
N GLN A 101 3.69 -7.72 -13.53
CA GLN A 101 5.06 -7.79 -14.03
C GLN A 101 5.46 -6.57 -14.85
N LYS A 102 4.55 -6.06 -15.70
CA LYS A 102 4.78 -4.85 -16.50
C LYS A 102 5.11 -3.65 -15.60
N PHE A 103 4.39 -3.49 -14.49
CA PHE A 103 4.58 -2.35 -13.59
C PHE A 103 5.62 -2.55 -12.49
N HIS A 104 6.02 -3.80 -12.23
CA HIS A 104 6.88 -4.14 -11.10
C HIS A 104 8.12 -3.24 -10.99
N ARG A 105 8.86 -3.05 -12.09
CA ARG A 105 10.07 -2.23 -12.08
C ARG A 105 9.79 -0.76 -11.74
N GLU A 106 8.84 -0.14 -12.44
CA GLU A 106 8.48 1.27 -12.23
C GLU A 106 8.03 1.51 -10.77
N TRP A 107 7.15 0.65 -10.27
CA TRP A 107 6.62 0.76 -8.91
C TRP A 107 7.68 0.51 -7.84
N ARG A 108 8.68 -0.35 -8.10
CA ARG A 108 9.84 -0.54 -7.20
C ARG A 108 10.70 0.71 -7.12
N GLU A 109 10.94 1.36 -8.26
CA GLU A 109 11.68 2.62 -8.31
C GLU A 109 10.90 3.72 -7.57
N ASP A 110 9.58 3.78 -7.70
CA ASP A 110 8.72 4.68 -6.93
C ASP A 110 8.82 4.46 -5.41
N ILE A 111 8.78 3.21 -4.92
CA ILE A 111 9.00 2.92 -3.49
C ILE A 111 10.39 3.38 -3.06
N SER A 112 11.41 3.13 -3.88
CA SER A 112 12.79 3.50 -3.54
C SER A 112 12.93 5.02 -3.43
N LYS A 113 12.31 5.78 -4.35
CA LYS A 113 12.24 7.24 -4.31
C LYS A 113 11.47 7.73 -3.09
N ASP A 114 10.34 7.10 -2.75
CA ASP A 114 9.56 7.42 -1.55
C ASP A 114 10.40 7.27 -0.28
N GLN A 115 11.19 6.20 -0.19
CA GLN A 115 12.08 5.97 0.96
C GLN A 115 13.18 7.02 1.03
N ILE A 116 13.79 7.37 -0.11
CA ILE A 116 14.81 8.43 -0.18
C ILE A 116 14.21 9.77 0.21
N GLN A 117 13.01 10.11 -0.22
CA GLN A 117 12.34 11.36 0.15
C GLN A 117 11.98 11.39 1.64
N ASN A 118 11.56 10.26 2.21
CA ASN A 118 11.30 10.13 3.64
C ASN A 118 12.58 10.24 4.47
N SER A 119 13.71 9.68 4.00
CA SER A 119 15.01 9.79 4.67
C SER A 119 15.70 11.14 4.44
N THR A 120 15.41 11.80 3.32
CA THR A 120 15.98 13.10 2.93
C THR A 120 15.10 14.25 3.40
N ARG A 121 13.98 14.01 4.08
CA ARG A 121 13.35 15.05 4.89
C ARG A 121 14.34 15.35 6.02
N PRO A 122 15.06 16.48 5.99
CA PRO A 122 15.76 16.90 7.18
C PRO A 122 14.67 17.16 8.23
N ASN A 123 15.05 17.15 9.49
CA ASN A 123 14.41 18.03 10.46
C ASN A 123 14.23 19.43 9.82
N SER A 124 13.05 19.72 9.25
CA SER A 124 12.66 21.08 8.94
C SER A 124 11.97 21.57 10.20
N GLY A 125 12.81 22.11 11.07
CA GLY A 125 12.48 22.49 12.44
C GLY A 125 13.43 21.85 13.45
N GLU A 126 14.73 22.17 13.37
CA GLU A 126 15.49 22.37 14.61
C GLU A 126 14.81 23.50 15.39
N MET A 127 13.80 23.15 16.17
CA MET A 127 13.75 23.69 17.51
C MET A 127 14.74 22.84 18.28
N ASP A 128 15.94 23.38 18.48
CA ASP A 128 16.95 22.85 19.37
C ASP A 128 16.39 22.90 20.80
N VAL A 129 15.46 21.99 21.13
CA VAL A 129 15.11 21.69 22.50
C VAL A 129 16.16 20.71 22.96
N ASN A 130 17.32 21.27 23.28
CA ASN A 130 18.44 20.62 23.91
C ASN A 130 17.96 19.93 25.20
N PHE A 131 17.43 18.70 25.09
CA PHE A 131 17.16 17.85 26.24
C PHE A 131 18.45 17.14 26.64
N GLN A 132 19.52 17.92 26.79
CA GLN A 132 20.69 17.52 27.54
C GLN A 132 20.32 17.64 29.02
N LEU A 133 19.50 16.71 29.49
CA LEU A 133 19.41 16.41 30.91
C LEU A 133 20.72 15.73 31.30
N SER A 134 21.80 16.51 31.35
CA SER A 134 23.12 16.04 31.77
C SER A 134 22.96 15.34 33.11
N LYS A 135 23.58 14.17 33.25
CA LYS A 135 23.60 13.38 34.48
C LYS A 135 23.91 14.24 35.72
N ASP A 136 24.75 15.27 35.55
CA ASP A 136 25.09 16.25 36.59
C ASP A 136 23.88 17.07 37.09
N LYS A 137 22.91 17.40 36.23
CA LYS A 137 21.66 18.08 36.63
C LYS A 137 20.77 17.16 37.47
N LEU A 138 20.68 15.88 37.10
CA LEU A 138 19.94 14.87 37.87
C LEU A 138 20.62 14.62 39.22
N GLU A 139 21.94 14.52 39.26
CA GLU A 139 22.71 14.35 40.49
C GLU A 139 22.57 15.58 41.40
N THR A 140 22.60 16.79 40.84
CA THR A 140 22.37 18.04 41.58
C THR A 140 20.97 18.10 42.18
N MET A 141 19.93 17.71 41.43
CA MET A 141 18.55 17.64 41.95
C MET A 141 18.41 16.58 43.03
N LEU A 142 19.05 15.42 42.87
CA LEU A 142 19.03 14.33 43.86
C LEU A 142 19.73 14.74 45.17
N ILE A 143 20.83 15.49 45.10
CA ILE A 143 21.52 16.04 46.27
C ILE A 143 20.63 17.08 46.97
N SER A 144 19.98 17.96 46.22
CA SER A 144 19.08 18.98 46.79
C SER A 144 17.88 18.37 47.51
N MET A 145 17.27 17.32 46.95
CA MET A 145 16.16 16.62 47.60
C MET A 145 16.60 15.91 48.90
N LYS A 146 17.79 15.32 48.92
CA LYS A 146 18.34 14.69 50.14
C LYS A 146 18.65 15.71 51.23
N SER A 147 19.06 16.91 50.87
CA SER A 147 19.37 17.99 51.83
C SER A 147 18.13 18.64 52.45
N GLN A 148 16.93 18.47 51.87
CA GLN A 148 15.69 18.99 52.46
C GLN A 148 14.99 18.01 53.41
N LEU A 149 15.50 16.78 53.49
CA LEU A 149 14.97 15.71 54.36
C LEU A 149 15.83 15.47 55.61
N SER A 150 16.83 16.33 55.86
CA SER A 150 17.69 16.31 57.05
C SER A 150 17.61 17.63 57.80
#